data_AF-A0A1V9ZUW1-F1
#
_entry.id   AF-A0A1V9ZUW1-F1
#
_cell.length_a   1.000
_cell.length_b   1.000
_cell.length_c   1.000
_cell.angle_alpha   90.00
_cell.angle_beta   90.00
_cell.angle_gamma   90.00
#
_symmetry.space_group_name_H-M   'P 1'
#
loop_
_entity.id
_entity.type
_entity.pdbx_description
1 polymer ?
#
loop_
_entity_poly.entity_id
_entity_poly.type
_entity_poly.pdbx_seq_one_letter_code
_entity_poly.pdbx_strand_id
1 'polypeptide(L)'
;MKSFDIEEFRRAIRQGEINVDTAIKELDKCVNDMNEIKRVYGKETLSNTPLFHLLHCRKSSKDDMEKFYALLKHPVIRTVIYLKWEEFGKKMYLQQALAYALLLMCVTQSATLKSIDGSFEIQLCVWLFMGVDLLIALCGMLLFTYEKQCTVFVVVFVASIGIWFNFYYWYDHIAHHITLHLFIRWNGFVLLCLGLYFLQIEILEFLGESYVDASNLFKSLPEWINMTYFYIVTFPVQYLRMVLGRSNAVYFESYINLLQMHSFIGVTVLGN
;
A
#
# COMPACT_ATOMS: atom_id res chain seq x y z
N MET A 1 -7.09 37.24 13.34
CA MET A 1 -6.17 36.41 12.55
C MET A 1 -6.91 35.95 11.30
N LYS A 2 -6.27 35.98 10.13
CA LYS A 2 -6.86 35.40 8.90
C LYS A 2 -6.83 33.87 9.02
N SER A 3 -7.92 33.21 8.66
CA SER A 3 -7.99 31.74 8.58
C SER A 3 -7.13 31.20 7.45
N PHE A 4 -6.77 29.92 7.50
CA PHE A 4 -6.04 29.24 6.43
C PHE A 4 -6.83 29.28 5.11
N ASP A 5 -6.19 29.70 4.02
CA ASP A 5 -6.76 29.65 2.67
C ASP A 5 -6.00 28.63 1.81
N ILE A 6 -6.71 27.55 1.46
CA ILE A 6 -6.15 26.48 0.66
C ILE A 6 -5.86 26.89 -0.78
N GLU A 7 -6.58 27.86 -1.33
CA GLU A 7 -6.38 28.35 -2.69
C GLU A 7 -5.15 29.27 -2.77
N GLU A 8 -4.84 30.04 -1.73
CA GLU A 8 -3.58 30.79 -1.62
C GLU A 8 -2.38 29.84 -1.55
N PHE A 9 -2.46 28.81 -0.71
CA PHE A 9 -1.43 27.76 -0.63
C PHE A 9 -1.26 27.03 -1.96
N ARG A 10 -2.37 26.69 -2.64
CA ARG A 10 -2.35 26.03 -3.95
C ARG A 10 -1.69 26.91 -5.02
N ARG A 11 -1.98 28.21 -5.03
CA ARG A 11 -1.36 29.17 -5.96
C ARG A 11 0.15 29.28 -5.75
N ALA A 12 0.62 29.24 -4.50
CA ALA A 12 2.04 29.27 -4.16
C ALA A 12 2.81 28.02 -4.65
N ILE A 13 2.10 26.92 -4.91
CA ILE A 13 2.67 25.62 -5.32
C ILE A 13 2.47 25.34 -6.82
N ARG A 14 1.39 25.81 -7.44
CA ARG A 14 1.03 25.45 -8.84
C ARG A 14 1.76 26.25 -9.93
N GLN A 15 2.45 27.35 -9.62
CA GLN A 15 2.98 28.26 -10.64
C GLN A 15 4.45 28.02 -10.99
N GLY A 16 4.84 26.84 -11.49
CA GLY A 16 6.15 26.59 -12.13
C GLY A 16 7.42 26.74 -11.27
N GLU A 17 7.34 27.45 -10.14
CA GLU A 17 8.35 27.69 -9.12
C GLU A 17 7.64 27.59 -7.76
N ILE A 18 8.21 26.82 -6.84
CA ILE A 18 7.69 26.68 -5.48
C ILE A 18 8.01 27.95 -4.70
N ASN A 19 7.01 28.78 -4.42
CA ASN A 19 7.17 29.94 -3.54
C ASN A 19 7.06 29.51 -2.07
N VAL A 20 8.18 29.03 -1.53
CA VAL A 20 8.29 28.48 -0.17
C VAL A 20 7.88 29.49 0.88
N ASP A 21 8.26 30.75 0.75
CA ASP A 21 7.98 31.78 1.77
C ASP A 21 6.48 32.06 1.90
N THR A 22 5.75 32.05 0.79
CA THR A 22 4.29 32.24 0.79
C THR A 22 3.59 31.00 1.34
N ALA A 23 4.05 29.81 0.98
CA ALA A 23 3.52 28.55 1.49
C ALA A 23 3.76 28.37 3.00
N ILE A 24 4.94 28.74 3.50
CA ILE A 24 5.26 28.74 4.94
C ILE A 24 4.37 29.75 5.67
N LYS A 25 4.21 30.97 5.16
CA LYS A 25 3.34 31.98 5.78
C LYS A 25 1.89 31.52 5.91
N GLU A 26 1.37 30.79 4.94
CA GLU A 26 0.03 30.20 5.03
C GLU A 26 -0.04 29.06 6.06
N LEU A 27 0.99 28.21 6.12
CA LEU A 27 1.07 27.15 7.11
C LEU A 27 1.29 27.68 8.54
N ASP A 28 2.01 28.79 8.71
CA ASP A 28 2.25 29.46 9.99
C ASP A 28 0.94 29.95 10.62
N LYS A 29 -0.07 30.32 9.81
CA LYS A 29 -1.41 30.69 10.31
C LYS A 29 -2.12 29.54 11.04
N CYS A 30 -1.72 28.29 10.77
CA CYS A 30 -2.28 27.09 11.39
C CYS A 30 -1.51 26.63 12.63
N VAL A 31 -0.38 27.27 12.96
CA VAL A 31 0.46 26.87 14.09
C VAL A 31 -0.30 27.13 15.39
N ASN A 32 -0.43 26.10 16.23
CA ASN A 32 -1.15 26.07 17.50
C ASN A 32 -2.70 26.03 17.46
N ASP A 33 -3.34 25.97 16.28
CA ASP A 33 -4.79 25.78 16.17
C ASP A 33 -5.15 24.39 15.62
N MET A 34 -5.60 23.49 16.50
CA MET A 34 -6.00 22.13 16.14
C MET A 34 -7.22 22.08 15.20
N ASN A 35 -8.06 23.11 15.17
CA ASN A 35 -9.20 23.18 14.26
C ASN A 35 -8.74 23.53 12.83
N GLU A 36 -7.75 24.40 12.70
CA GLU A 36 -7.13 24.71 11.40
C GLU A 36 -6.25 23.56 10.91
N ILE A 37 -5.54 22.84 11.80
CA ILE A 37 -4.82 21.61 11.44
C ILE A 37 -5.78 20.55 10.89
N LYS A 38 -7.00 20.43 11.44
CA LYS A 38 -8.05 19.55 10.88
C LYS A 38 -8.55 20.00 9.50
N ARG A 39 -8.49 21.30 9.18
CA ARG A 39 -8.78 21.81 7.83
C ARG A 39 -7.67 21.45 6.85
N VAL A 40 -6.40 21.57 7.25
CA VAL A 40 -5.23 21.13 6.46
C VAL A 40 -5.22 19.60 6.27
N TYR A 41 -5.69 18.84 7.27
CA TYR A 41 -5.86 17.38 7.16
C TYR A 41 -6.82 16.98 6.02
N GLY A 42 -7.88 17.79 5.83
CA GLY A 42 -8.95 17.59 4.85
C GLY A 42 -9.96 16.54 5.32
N LYS A 43 -11.24 16.94 5.49
CA LYS A 43 -12.31 16.04 5.94
C LYS A 43 -13.09 15.37 4.80
N GLU A 44 -13.12 15.96 3.60
CA GLU A 44 -14.13 15.61 2.58
C GLU A 44 -13.56 15.22 1.21
N THR A 45 -12.34 15.63 0.82
CA THR A 45 -11.79 15.27 -0.50
C THR A 45 -10.26 15.21 -0.49
N LEU A 46 -9.69 14.05 -0.84
CA LEU A 46 -8.24 13.78 -0.88
C LEU A 46 -7.48 14.77 -1.81
N SER A 47 -8.09 15.15 -2.93
CA SER A 47 -7.51 16.02 -3.96
C SER A 47 -7.43 17.50 -3.56
N ASN A 48 -8.16 17.91 -2.52
CA ASN A 48 -8.15 19.26 -1.96
C ASN A 48 -7.37 19.29 -0.64
N THR A 49 -6.32 18.48 -0.50
CA THR A 49 -5.45 18.55 0.69
C THR A 49 -4.14 19.26 0.34
N PRO A 50 -3.64 20.15 1.21
CA PRO A 50 -2.33 20.80 1.06
C PRO A 50 -1.20 19.77 0.83
N LEU A 51 -1.26 18.64 1.52
CA LEU A 51 -0.30 17.54 1.34
C LEU A 51 -0.41 16.91 -0.05
N PHE A 52 -1.61 16.72 -0.60
CA PHE A 52 -1.79 16.19 -1.96
C PHE A 52 -1.16 17.12 -3.00
N HIS A 53 -1.40 18.43 -2.91
CA HIS A 53 -0.79 19.40 -3.82
C HIS A 53 0.72 19.50 -3.68
N LEU A 54 1.24 19.37 -2.46
CA LEU A 54 2.68 19.33 -2.22
C LEU A 54 3.32 18.09 -2.86
N LEU A 55 2.69 16.91 -2.72
CA LEU A 55 3.19 15.64 -3.25
C LEU A 55 3.14 15.57 -4.79
N HIS A 56 2.08 16.10 -5.41
CA HIS A 56 1.90 16.10 -6.87
C HIS A 56 2.54 17.32 -7.57
N CYS A 57 3.36 18.07 -6.84
CA CYS A 57 4.09 19.19 -7.42
C CYS A 57 5.23 18.66 -8.29
N ARG A 58 5.28 19.06 -9.57
CA ARG A 58 6.30 18.59 -10.51
C ARG A 58 7.67 19.09 -10.07
N LYS A 59 8.57 18.15 -9.75
CA LYS A 59 9.92 18.46 -9.24
C LYS A 59 10.89 18.41 -10.41
N SER A 60 11.16 19.57 -11.00
CA SER A 60 11.99 19.64 -12.22
C SER A 60 13.46 19.92 -11.94
N SER A 61 13.79 20.50 -10.78
CA SER A 61 15.17 20.87 -10.41
C SER A 61 15.57 20.36 -9.02
N LYS A 62 16.89 20.31 -8.74
CA LYS A 62 17.41 20.01 -7.39
C LYS A 62 16.99 21.06 -6.35
N ASP A 63 16.85 22.31 -6.76
CA ASP A 63 16.39 23.41 -5.91
C ASP A 63 14.92 23.23 -5.48
N ASP A 64 14.06 22.76 -6.40
CA ASP A 64 12.67 22.42 -6.07
C ASP A 64 12.57 21.27 -5.04
N MET A 65 13.51 20.32 -5.07
CA MET A 65 13.56 19.23 -4.09
C MET A 65 13.90 19.75 -2.69
N GLU A 66 14.89 20.65 -2.57
CA GLU A 66 15.28 21.24 -1.28
C GLU A 66 14.14 22.08 -0.68
N LYS A 67 13.50 22.90 -1.51
CA LYS A 67 12.30 23.69 -1.17
C LYS A 67 11.14 22.81 -0.70
N PHE A 68 10.89 21.70 -1.39
CA PHE A 68 9.91 20.70 -0.99
C PHE A 68 10.24 20.05 0.37
N TYR A 69 11.50 19.68 0.60
CA TYR A 69 11.93 19.13 1.90
C TYR A 69 11.79 20.14 3.04
N ALA A 70 12.03 21.42 2.79
CA ALA A 70 11.80 22.48 3.76
C ALA A 70 10.31 22.57 4.15
N LEU A 71 9.41 22.51 3.17
CA LEU A 71 7.95 22.52 3.41
C LEU A 71 7.46 21.26 4.15
N LEU A 72 8.01 20.08 3.86
CA LEU A 72 7.69 18.86 4.60
C LEU A 72 8.12 18.91 6.08
N LYS A 73 9.22 19.60 6.38
CA LYS A 73 9.72 19.78 7.75
C LYS A 73 8.88 20.76 8.57
N HIS A 74 7.97 21.50 7.94
CA HIS A 74 7.10 22.45 8.62
C HIS A 74 6.27 21.74 9.71
N PRO A 75 6.16 22.30 10.93
CA PRO A 75 5.52 21.64 12.07
C PRO A 75 4.07 21.21 11.78
N VAL A 76 3.30 22.04 11.07
CA VAL A 76 1.90 21.72 10.70
C VAL A 76 1.82 20.53 9.74
N ILE A 77 2.68 20.48 8.71
CA ILE A 77 2.72 19.37 7.75
C ILE A 77 3.20 18.09 8.43
N ARG A 78 4.21 18.20 9.30
CA ARG A 78 4.69 17.08 10.11
C ARG A 78 3.60 16.51 11.01
N THR A 79 2.81 17.35 11.66
CA THR A 79 1.66 16.90 12.47
C THR A 79 0.61 16.21 11.61
N VAL A 80 0.28 16.76 10.43
CA VAL A 80 -0.67 16.12 9.51
C VAL A 80 -0.17 14.76 9.05
N ILE A 81 1.11 14.64 8.68
CA ILE A 81 1.73 13.36 8.32
C ILE A 81 1.67 12.37 9.48
N TYR A 82 1.98 12.82 10.70
CA TYR A 82 1.92 12.00 11.89
C TYR A 82 0.51 11.46 12.16
N LEU A 83 -0.51 12.33 12.09
CA LEU A 83 -1.91 11.94 12.26
C LEU A 83 -2.33 10.93 11.18
N LYS A 84 -1.98 11.18 9.92
CA LYS A 84 -2.23 10.24 8.81
C LYS A 84 -1.55 8.89 9.03
N TRP A 85 -0.32 8.91 9.54
CA TRP A 85 0.43 7.70 9.86
C TRP A 85 -0.22 6.89 10.99
N GLU A 86 -0.63 7.54 12.08
CA GLU A 86 -1.28 6.88 13.22
C GLU A 86 -2.67 6.33 12.86
N GLU A 87 -3.47 7.08 12.08
CA GLU A 87 -4.84 6.69 11.74
C GLU A 87 -4.91 5.56 10.71
N PHE A 88 -4.10 5.61 9.65
CA PHE A 88 -4.17 4.62 8.57
C PHE A 88 -2.80 4.05 8.15
N GLY A 89 -1.78 4.91 8.06
CA GLY A 89 -0.51 4.56 7.41
C GLY A 89 0.18 3.35 8.04
N LYS A 90 0.29 3.34 9.37
CA LYS A 90 0.93 2.26 10.12
C LYS A 90 0.25 0.90 9.89
N LYS A 91 -1.09 0.87 9.92
CA LYS A 91 -1.86 -0.37 9.74
C LYS A 91 -1.65 -0.93 8.34
N MET A 92 -1.84 -0.10 7.32
CA MET A 92 -1.68 -0.52 5.92
C MET A 92 -0.25 -0.94 5.61
N TYR A 93 0.74 -0.19 6.12
CA TYR A 93 2.16 -0.53 5.97
C TYR A 93 2.49 -1.89 6.58
N LEU A 94 2.07 -2.15 7.83
CA LEU A 94 2.31 -3.43 8.48
C LEU A 94 1.61 -4.58 7.75
N GLN A 95 0.37 -4.38 7.28
CA GLN A 95 -0.35 -5.39 6.49
C GLN A 95 0.39 -5.71 5.19
N GLN A 96 0.81 -4.71 4.43
CA GLN A 96 1.56 -4.90 3.20
C GLN A 96 2.91 -5.56 3.45
N ALA A 97 3.65 -5.14 4.48
CA ALA A 97 4.94 -5.73 4.84
C ALA A 97 4.82 -7.23 5.18
N LEU A 98 3.82 -7.59 5.99
CA LEU A 98 3.55 -8.99 6.33
C LEU A 98 3.10 -9.80 5.11
N ALA A 99 2.24 -9.23 4.25
CA ALA A 99 1.80 -9.88 3.02
C ALA A 99 2.97 -10.09 2.04
N TYR A 100 3.90 -9.14 1.94
CA TYR A 100 5.11 -9.30 1.12
C TYR A 100 6.06 -10.34 1.69
N ALA A 101 6.23 -10.39 3.02
CA ALA A 101 7.04 -11.43 3.65
C ALA A 101 6.46 -12.83 3.38
N LEU A 102 5.14 -12.97 3.48
CA LEU A 102 4.46 -14.23 3.15
C LEU A 102 4.58 -14.58 1.67
N LEU A 103 4.41 -13.59 0.78
CA LEU A 103 4.59 -13.76 -0.67
C LEU A 103 6.00 -14.25 -0.99
N LEU A 104 7.02 -13.56 -0.45
CA LEU A 104 8.43 -13.92 -0.65
C LEU A 104 8.70 -15.35 -0.16
N MET A 105 8.19 -15.72 1.01
CA MET A 105 8.32 -17.08 1.54
C MET A 105 7.71 -18.11 0.59
N CYS A 106 6.46 -17.90 0.16
CA CYS A 106 5.75 -18.83 -0.72
C CYS A 106 6.42 -18.97 -2.10
N VAL A 107 6.88 -17.86 -2.70
CA VAL A 107 7.63 -17.89 -3.97
C VAL A 107 8.97 -18.61 -3.80
N THR A 108 9.69 -18.34 -2.70
CA THR A 108 10.98 -19.01 -2.41
C THR A 108 10.79 -20.52 -2.26
N GLN A 109 9.72 -20.96 -1.59
CA GLN A 109 9.41 -22.38 -1.47
C GLN A 109 9.04 -23.01 -2.80
N SER A 110 8.22 -22.35 -3.62
CA SER A 110 7.91 -22.82 -4.98
C SER A 110 9.16 -22.96 -5.85
N ALA A 111 10.10 -22.03 -5.75
CA ALA A 111 11.34 -22.06 -6.51
C ALA A 111 12.31 -23.17 -6.06
N THR A 112 12.33 -23.49 -4.77
CA THR A 112 13.30 -24.43 -4.18
C THR A 112 12.80 -25.89 -4.13
N LEU A 113 11.50 -26.12 -4.31
CA LEU A 113 10.84 -27.43 -4.19
C LEU A 113 11.44 -28.56 -5.06
N LYS A 114 12.05 -28.23 -6.20
CA LYS A 114 12.65 -29.22 -7.13
C LYS A 114 14.16 -29.36 -6.99
N SER A 115 14.80 -28.53 -6.16
CA SER A 115 16.26 -28.33 -6.22
C SER A 115 17.06 -29.13 -5.20
N ILE A 116 16.43 -29.68 -4.15
CA ILE A 116 17.15 -30.29 -3.03
C ILE A 116 16.46 -31.62 -2.66
N ASP A 117 17.20 -32.73 -2.65
CA ASP A 117 16.74 -34.01 -2.11
C ASP A 117 16.49 -33.85 -0.60
N GLY A 118 15.29 -34.22 -0.12
CA GLY A 118 14.87 -33.95 1.27
C GLY A 118 14.36 -32.52 1.53
N SER A 119 14.21 -31.69 0.49
CA SER A 119 13.66 -30.31 0.57
C SER A 119 12.30 -30.24 1.27
N PHE A 120 11.45 -31.24 1.04
CA PHE A 120 10.05 -31.19 1.43
C PHE A 120 9.86 -31.03 2.94
N GLU A 121 10.56 -31.81 3.77
CA GLU A 121 10.40 -31.77 5.23
C GLU A 121 10.84 -30.41 5.81
N ILE A 122 11.96 -29.88 5.30
CA ILE A 122 12.48 -28.57 5.69
C ILE A 122 11.51 -27.47 5.25
N GLN A 123 11.01 -27.51 4.01
CA GLN A 123 10.07 -26.52 3.51
C GLN A 123 8.72 -26.58 4.24
N LEU A 124 8.24 -27.78 4.56
CA LEU A 124 7.05 -27.97 5.38
C LEU A 124 7.25 -27.39 6.78
N CYS A 125 8.40 -27.65 7.40
CA CYS A 125 8.77 -27.06 8.69
C CYS A 125 8.76 -25.53 8.63
N VAL A 126 9.45 -24.93 7.64
CA VAL A 126 9.44 -23.48 7.45
C VAL A 126 8.02 -22.94 7.26
N TRP A 127 7.19 -23.61 6.45
CA TRP A 127 5.81 -23.15 6.21
C TRP A 127 4.96 -23.22 7.47
N LEU A 128 5.07 -24.29 8.27
CA LEU A 128 4.33 -24.44 9.52
C LEU A 128 4.76 -23.39 10.56
N PHE A 129 6.05 -23.18 10.77
CA PHE A 129 6.51 -22.26 11.82
C PHE A 129 6.47 -20.80 11.40
N MET A 130 6.92 -20.48 10.18
CA MET A 130 7.01 -19.09 9.70
C MET A 130 5.77 -18.68 8.92
N GLY A 131 5.27 -19.54 8.02
CA GLY A 131 4.10 -19.23 7.19
C GLY A 131 2.83 -19.03 8.01
N VAL A 132 2.56 -19.94 8.95
CA VAL A 132 1.40 -19.81 9.85
C VAL A 132 1.55 -18.62 10.80
N ASP A 133 2.76 -18.32 11.28
CA ASP A 133 3.01 -17.13 12.12
C ASP A 133 2.69 -15.83 11.38
N LEU A 134 3.14 -15.72 10.12
CA LEU A 134 2.81 -14.60 9.25
C LEU A 134 1.30 -14.50 8.99
N LEU A 135 0.59 -15.63 8.82
CA LEU A 135 -0.87 -15.65 8.67
C LEU A 135 -1.59 -15.18 9.94
N ILE A 136 -1.15 -15.63 11.13
CA ILE A 136 -1.70 -15.16 12.41
C ILE A 136 -1.48 -13.66 12.55
N ALA A 137 -0.28 -13.17 12.24
CA ALA A 137 0.03 -11.74 12.30
C ALA A 137 -0.88 -10.94 11.34
N LEU A 138 -1.07 -11.41 10.10
CA LEU A 138 -1.99 -10.81 9.12
C LEU A 138 -3.43 -10.79 9.63
N CYS A 139 -3.92 -11.90 10.20
CA CYS A 139 -5.25 -11.95 10.83
C CYS A 139 -5.34 -10.98 12.02
N GLY A 140 -4.29 -10.87 12.84
CA GLY A 140 -4.19 -9.90 13.93
C GLY A 140 -4.33 -8.46 13.44
N MET A 141 -3.82 -8.14 12.25
CA MET A 141 -3.98 -6.82 11.66
C MET A 141 -5.44 -6.46 11.33
N LEU A 142 -6.36 -7.43 11.20
CA LEU A 142 -7.80 -7.13 11.06
C LEU A 142 -8.34 -6.45 12.31
N LEU A 143 -7.87 -6.87 13.49
CA LEU A 143 -8.25 -6.32 14.79
C LEU A 143 -7.41 -5.10 15.21
N PHE A 144 -6.37 -4.77 14.43
CA PHE A 144 -5.48 -3.66 14.74
C PHE A 144 -6.22 -2.32 14.68
N THR A 145 -6.26 -1.67 15.84
CA THR A 145 -6.53 -0.24 16.01
C THR A 145 -5.40 0.37 16.84
N TYR A 146 -5.11 1.65 16.65
CA TYR A 146 -3.99 2.30 17.33
C TYR A 146 -4.12 2.23 18.86
N GLU A 147 -5.33 2.43 19.38
CA GLU A 147 -5.64 2.32 20.81
C GLU A 147 -5.36 0.93 21.40
N LYS A 148 -5.56 -0.13 20.60
CA LYS A 148 -5.43 -1.52 21.05
C LYS A 148 -4.13 -2.18 20.58
N GLN A 149 -3.19 -1.41 20.05
CA GLN A 149 -1.97 -1.96 19.43
C GLN A 149 -1.22 -2.94 20.34
N CYS A 150 -1.02 -2.57 21.62
CA CYS A 150 -0.32 -3.44 22.58
C CYS A 150 -1.10 -4.73 22.85
N THR A 151 -2.43 -4.65 22.95
CA THR A 151 -3.27 -5.84 23.17
C THR A 151 -3.21 -6.78 21.97
N VAL A 152 -3.32 -6.24 20.76
CA VAL A 152 -3.25 -7.04 19.52
C VAL A 152 -1.87 -7.70 19.41
N PHE A 153 -0.78 -6.99 19.67
CA PHE A 153 0.56 -7.59 19.63
C PHE A 153 0.74 -8.69 20.68
N VAL A 154 0.24 -8.50 21.90
CA VAL A 154 0.30 -9.54 22.94
C VAL A 154 -0.53 -10.76 22.54
N VAL A 155 -1.74 -10.56 22.01
CA VAL A 155 -2.60 -11.67 21.56
C VAL A 155 -1.95 -12.43 20.41
N VAL A 156 -1.42 -11.73 19.40
CA VAL A 156 -0.69 -12.34 18.29
C VAL A 156 0.51 -13.12 18.83
N PHE A 157 1.34 -12.51 19.68
CA PHE A 157 2.53 -13.17 20.25
C PHE A 157 2.20 -14.42 21.06
N VAL A 158 1.18 -14.38 21.91
CA VAL A 158 0.73 -15.54 22.69
C VAL A 158 0.17 -16.62 21.76
N ALA A 159 -0.60 -16.25 20.74
CA ALA A 159 -1.10 -17.19 19.73
C ALA A 159 0.04 -17.85 18.94
N SER A 160 1.05 -17.07 18.53
CA SER A 160 2.26 -17.55 17.85
C SER A 160 3.00 -18.58 18.69
N ILE A 161 3.27 -18.28 19.97
CA ILE A 161 3.92 -19.22 20.90
C ILE A 161 3.08 -20.50 21.05
N GLY A 162 1.76 -20.35 21.27
CA GLY A 162 0.86 -21.49 21.43
C GLY A 162 0.87 -22.40 20.21
N ILE A 163 0.87 -21.82 19.01
CA ILE A 163 0.90 -22.56 17.75
C ILE A 163 2.27 -23.21 17.51
N TRP A 164 3.37 -22.54 17.86
CA TRP A 164 4.71 -23.12 17.83
C TRP A 164 4.84 -24.35 18.72
N PHE A 165 4.35 -24.29 19.97
CA PHE A 165 4.36 -25.46 20.85
C PHE A 165 3.49 -26.60 20.30
N ASN A 166 2.33 -26.29 19.72
CA ASN A 166 1.49 -27.29 19.08
C ASN A 166 2.20 -27.94 17.88
N PHE A 167 2.81 -27.16 16.99
CA PHE A 167 3.54 -27.72 15.86
C PHE A 167 4.76 -28.52 16.30
N TYR A 168 5.50 -28.06 17.31
CA TYR A 168 6.63 -28.83 17.83
C TYR A 168 6.20 -30.20 18.38
N TYR A 169 5.11 -30.26 19.15
CA TYR A 169 4.63 -31.51 19.74
C TYR A 169 4.01 -32.46 18.70
N TRP A 170 3.29 -31.92 17.72
CA TRP A 170 2.56 -32.70 16.72
C TRP A 170 3.28 -32.81 15.36
N TYR A 171 4.53 -32.36 15.27
CA TYR A 171 5.24 -32.26 13.99
C TYR A 171 5.29 -33.59 13.25
N ASP A 172 5.75 -34.65 13.92
CA ASP A 172 5.88 -35.97 13.30
C ASP A 172 4.54 -36.46 12.76
N HIS A 173 3.47 -36.30 13.54
CA HIS A 173 2.13 -36.69 13.11
C HIS A 173 1.68 -35.89 11.87
N ILE A 174 1.94 -34.58 11.84
CA ILE A 174 1.60 -33.71 10.70
C ILE A 174 2.42 -34.08 9.46
N ALA A 175 3.73 -34.29 9.61
CA ALA A 175 4.63 -34.62 8.52
C ALA A 175 4.26 -35.93 7.80
N HIS A 176 3.75 -36.93 8.54
CA HIS A 176 3.30 -38.20 7.95
C HIS A 176 2.00 -38.09 7.14
N HIS A 177 1.16 -37.09 7.43
CA HIS A 177 -0.15 -36.93 6.78
C HIS A 177 -0.12 -35.92 5.61
N ILE A 178 0.81 -34.97 5.62
CA ILE A 178 0.92 -33.98 4.56
C ILE A 178 1.75 -34.54 3.41
N THR A 179 1.09 -34.81 2.29
CA THR A 179 1.77 -35.17 1.05
C THR A 179 2.34 -33.94 0.35
N LEU A 180 3.41 -34.12 -0.43
CA LEU A 180 3.99 -33.08 -1.27
C LEU A 180 2.95 -32.38 -2.15
N HIS A 181 2.02 -33.13 -2.74
CA HIS A 181 0.94 -32.57 -3.56
C HIS A 181 0.01 -31.65 -2.77
N LEU A 182 -0.33 -32.02 -1.54
CA LEU A 182 -1.18 -31.20 -0.67
C LEU A 182 -0.47 -29.91 -0.29
N PHE A 183 0.82 -29.99 0.03
CA PHE A 183 1.66 -28.82 0.32
C PHE A 183 1.74 -27.85 -0.86
N ILE A 184 2.02 -28.35 -2.08
CA ILE A 184 2.06 -27.55 -3.30
C ILE A 184 0.73 -26.81 -3.48
N ARG A 185 -0.39 -27.52 -3.31
CA ARG A 185 -1.73 -26.95 -3.51
C ARG A 185 -2.05 -25.86 -2.49
N TRP A 186 -1.67 -26.04 -1.22
CA TRP A 186 -1.84 -25.01 -0.20
C TRP A 186 -0.95 -23.80 -0.43
N ASN A 187 0.33 -24.02 -0.78
CA ASN A 187 1.23 -22.92 -1.10
C ASN A 187 0.74 -22.14 -2.33
N GLY A 188 0.28 -22.84 -3.38
CA GLY A 188 -0.35 -22.23 -4.56
C GLY A 188 -1.59 -21.42 -4.22
N PHE A 189 -2.48 -21.96 -3.39
CA PHE A 189 -3.67 -21.24 -2.93
C PHE A 189 -3.33 -19.94 -2.19
N VAL A 190 -2.34 -19.98 -1.29
CA VAL A 190 -1.87 -18.77 -0.59
C VAL A 190 -1.26 -17.76 -1.56
N LEU A 191 -0.46 -18.22 -2.54
CA LEU A 191 0.08 -17.37 -3.61
C LEU A 191 -1.02 -16.71 -4.43
N LEU A 192 -2.08 -17.45 -4.78
CA LEU A 192 -3.24 -16.93 -5.51
C LEU A 192 -3.92 -15.81 -4.69
N CYS A 193 -4.20 -16.05 -3.41
CA CYS A 193 -4.80 -15.04 -2.54
C CYS A 193 -3.93 -13.78 -2.41
N LEU A 194 -2.61 -13.93 -2.25
CA LEU A 194 -1.68 -12.81 -2.17
C LEU A 194 -1.56 -12.06 -3.50
N GLY A 195 -1.51 -12.77 -4.63
CA GLY A 195 -1.52 -12.19 -5.96
C GLY A 195 -2.75 -11.31 -6.18
N LEU A 196 -3.94 -11.81 -5.82
CA LEU A 196 -5.18 -11.04 -5.89
C LEU A 196 -5.19 -9.84 -4.93
N TYR A 197 -4.69 -10.01 -3.71
CA TYR A 197 -4.59 -8.93 -2.72
C TYR A 197 -3.71 -7.77 -3.22
N PHE A 198 -2.51 -8.06 -3.72
CA PHE A 198 -1.62 -7.04 -4.24
C PHE A 198 -2.16 -6.42 -5.54
N LEU A 199 -2.73 -7.23 -6.44
CA LEU A 199 -3.37 -6.71 -7.64
C LEU A 199 -4.50 -5.73 -7.31
N GLN A 200 -5.30 -6.03 -6.28
CA GLN A 200 -6.35 -5.13 -5.81
C GLN A 200 -5.78 -3.80 -5.31
N ILE A 201 -4.67 -3.82 -4.57
CA ILE A 201 -4.01 -2.59 -4.08
C ILE A 201 -3.51 -1.75 -5.25
N GLU A 202 -2.77 -2.33 -6.18
CA GLU A 202 -2.24 -1.62 -7.37
C GLU A 202 -3.39 -1.02 -8.20
N ILE A 203 -4.48 -1.77 -8.37
CA ILE A 203 -5.69 -1.27 -9.03
C ILE A 203 -6.30 -0.07 -8.29
N LEU A 204 -6.38 -0.14 -6.97
CA LEU A 204 -6.95 0.94 -6.14
C LEU A 204 -6.06 2.18 -6.15
N GLU A 205 -4.75 2.01 -6.17
CA GLU A 205 -3.80 3.12 -6.26
C GLU A 205 -3.87 3.77 -7.65
N PHE A 206 -3.90 2.97 -8.72
CA PHE A 206 -4.14 3.44 -10.08
C PHE A 206 -5.46 4.20 -10.21
N LEU A 207 -6.54 3.68 -9.61
CA LEU A 207 -7.83 4.37 -9.52
C LEU A 207 -7.72 5.65 -8.73
N GLY A 208 -7.01 5.68 -7.60
CA GLY A 208 -6.83 6.86 -6.78
C GLY A 208 -6.26 8.05 -7.55
N GLU A 209 -5.36 7.78 -8.51
CA GLU A 209 -4.76 8.81 -9.35
C GLU A 209 -5.59 9.12 -10.60
N SER A 210 -6.14 8.10 -11.27
CA SER A 210 -6.82 8.26 -12.56
C SER A 210 -8.32 8.51 -12.47
N TYR A 211 -8.99 8.12 -11.39
CA TYR A 211 -10.44 8.33 -11.19
C TYR A 211 -10.79 9.78 -10.86
N VAL A 212 -9.85 10.55 -10.30
CA VAL A 212 -10.00 12.01 -10.13
C VAL A 212 -10.19 12.69 -11.48
N ASP A 213 -9.54 12.18 -12.53
CA ASP A 213 -9.69 12.66 -13.91
C ASP A 213 -10.87 11.98 -14.64
N ALA A 214 -11.12 10.69 -14.39
CA ALA A 214 -12.13 9.90 -15.11
C ALA A 214 -13.57 10.08 -14.59
N SER A 215 -13.80 10.38 -13.31
CA SER A 215 -15.15 10.60 -12.76
C SER A 215 -15.86 11.82 -13.39
N ASN A 216 -15.10 12.68 -14.08
CA ASN A 216 -15.63 13.80 -14.85
C ASN A 216 -16.06 13.44 -16.29
N LEU A 217 -15.66 12.28 -16.84
CA LEU A 217 -15.92 11.91 -18.24
C LEU A 217 -17.38 11.55 -18.51
N PHE A 218 -18.07 10.90 -17.57
CA PHE A 218 -19.47 10.49 -17.74
C PHE A 218 -20.28 10.72 -16.46
N LYS A 219 -20.51 12.00 -16.11
CA LYS A 219 -21.31 12.41 -14.94
C LYS A 219 -22.76 11.90 -14.96
N SER A 220 -23.26 11.43 -16.11
CA SER A 220 -24.66 11.01 -16.30
C SER A 220 -24.88 9.50 -16.21
N LEU A 221 -23.83 8.68 -16.07
CA LEU A 221 -23.96 7.22 -16.02
C LEU A 221 -23.93 6.68 -14.59
N PRO A 222 -24.63 5.55 -14.32
CA PRO A 222 -24.47 4.80 -13.09
C PRO A 222 -23.01 4.46 -12.79
N GLU A 223 -22.62 4.55 -11.53
CA GLU A 223 -21.24 4.39 -11.05
C GLU A 223 -20.62 3.05 -11.47
N TRP A 224 -21.40 1.97 -11.48
CA TRP A 224 -20.94 0.64 -11.90
C TRP A 224 -20.58 0.59 -13.40
N ILE A 225 -21.24 1.37 -14.25
CA ILE A 225 -20.90 1.46 -15.69
C ILE A 225 -19.60 2.23 -15.88
N ASN A 226 -19.43 3.32 -15.13
CA ASN A 226 -18.17 4.08 -15.14
C ASN A 226 -17.00 3.25 -14.63
N MET A 227 -17.19 2.48 -13.56
CA MET A 227 -16.19 1.51 -13.09
C MET A 227 -15.90 0.45 -14.16
N THR A 228 -16.93 -0.15 -14.76
CA THR A 228 -16.76 -1.20 -15.77
C THR A 228 -16.00 -0.68 -17.01
N TYR A 229 -16.37 0.50 -17.52
CA TYR A 229 -15.67 1.15 -18.62
C TYR A 229 -14.21 1.47 -18.27
N PHE A 230 -13.97 1.95 -17.06
CA PHE A 230 -12.64 2.25 -16.58
C PHE A 230 -11.75 0.99 -16.55
N TYR A 231 -12.27 -0.11 -16.00
CA TYR A 231 -11.55 -1.39 -15.90
C TYR A 231 -11.27 -2.03 -17.25
N ILE A 232 -12.24 -2.04 -18.16
CA ILE A 232 -12.14 -2.77 -19.43
C ILE A 232 -11.41 -1.94 -20.49
N VAL A 233 -11.57 -0.62 -20.47
CA VAL A 233 -11.10 0.25 -21.57
C VAL A 233 -9.98 1.17 -21.10
N THR A 234 -10.20 1.95 -20.05
CA THR A 234 -9.22 2.99 -19.65
C THR A 234 -7.94 2.37 -19.11
N PHE A 235 -8.04 1.37 -18.24
CA PHE A 235 -6.90 0.71 -17.63
C PHE A 235 -5.97 0.05 -18.66
N PRO A 236 -6.44 -0.83 -19.58
CA PRO A 236 -5.58 -1.42 -20.60
C PRO A 236 -5.01 -0.39 -21.57
N VAL A 237 -5.77 0.65 -21.92
CA VAL A 237 -5.29 1.70 -22.84
C VAL A 237 -4.21 2.57 -22.21
N GLN A 238 -4.34 2.96 -20.93
CA GLN A 238 -3.30 3.73 -20.25
C GLN A 238 -2.03 2.88 -20.05
N TYR A 239 -2.22 1.64 -19.66
CA TYR A 239 -1.15 0.65 -19.53
C TYR A 239 -0.40 0.45 -20.88
N LEU A 240 -1.11 0.26 -21.99
CA LEU A 240 -0.52 0.15 -23.33
C LEU A 240 0.19 1.43 -23.78
N ARG A 241 -0.40 2.60 -23.52
CA ARG A 241 0.22 3.90 -23.85
C ARG A 241 1.53 4.10 -23.11
N MET A 242 1.63 3.59 -21.89
CA MET A 242 2.85 3.63 -21.09
C MET A 242 3.93 2.66 -21.61
N VAL A 243 3.56 1.41 -21.93
CA VAL A 243 4.48 0.44 -22.57
C VAL A 243 5.03 0.99 -23.90
N LEU A 244 4.24 1.78 -24.61
CA LEU A 244 4.63 2.48 -25.84
C LEU A 244 5.39 3.81 -25.60
N GLY A 245 5.76 4.13 -24.36
CA GLY A 245 6.65 5.25 -24.02
C GLY A 245 6.00 6.64 -23.96
N ARG A 246 4.67 6.77 -23.85
CA ARG A 246 4.02 8.08 -23.69
C ARG A 246 3.95 8.53 -22.22
N SER A 247 4.53 9.70 -21.94
CA SER A 247 4.81 10.27 -20.61
C SER A 247 3.63 10.86 -19.83
N ASN A 248 2.37 10.55 -20.17
CA ASN A 248 1.21 11.23 -19.58
C ASN A 248 0.44 10.37 -18.56
N ALA A 249 1.02 9.27 -18.09
CA ALA A 249 0.40 8.45 -17.04
C ALA A 249 1.14 8.67 -15.72
N VAL A 250 0.54 9.50 -14.84
CA VAL A 250 1.11 9.93 -13.54
C VAL A 250 1.46 8.71 -12.66
N TYR A 251 0.58 7.71 -12.61
CA TYR A 251 0.74 6.48 -11.83
C TYR A 251 1.96 5.63 -12.21
N PHE A 252 2.38 5.81 -13.45
CA PHE A 252 3.42 5.02 -14.10
C PHE A 252 4.72 5.80 -14.26
N GLU A 253 4.85 6.99 -13.65
CA GLU A 253 6.15 7.67 -13.56
C GLU A 253 7.20 6.82 -12.82
N SER A 254 6.76 5.91 -11.94
CA SER A 254 7.58 4.88 -11.33
C SER A 254 7.67 3.64 -12.24
N TYR A 255 8.86 3.36 -12.79
CA TYR A 255 9.14 2.11 -13.50
C TYR A 255 8.92 0.85 -12.64
N ILE A 256 8.92 1.00 -11.31
CA ILE A 256 8.69 -0.10 -10.37
C ILE A 256 7.22 -0.54 -10.42
N ASN A 257 6.28 0.40 -10.48
CA ASN A 257 4.84 0.12 -10.52
C ASN A 257 4.48 -0.68 -11.80
N LEU A 258 5.15 -0.37 -12.92
CA LEU A 258 5.01 -1.14 -14.17
C LEU A 258 5.42 -2.60 -13.97
N LEU A 259 6.55 -2.86 -13.32
CA LEU A 259 7.03 -4.22 -13.12
C LEU A 259 6.22 -4.98 -12.05
N GLN A 260 5.77 -4.28 -11.01
CA GLN A 260 5.01 -4.85 -9.90
C GLN A 260 3.69 -5.48 -10.38
N MET A 261 2.92 -4.76 -11.20
CA MET A 261 1.64 -5.25 -11.71
C MET A 261 1.77 -6.57 -12.49
N HIS A 262 2.77 -6.67 -13.38
CA HIS A 262 3.06 -7.92 -14.09
C HIS A 262 3.47 -9.04 -13.15
N SER A 263 4.28 -8.72 -12.16
CA SER A 263 4.78 -9.70 -11.20
C SER A 263 3.63 -10.31 -10.41
N PHE A 264 2.64 -9.51 -9.99
CA PHE A 264 1.45 -10.01 -9.29
C PHE A 264 0.51 -10.82 -10.19
N ILE A 265 0.37 -10.44 -11.46
CA ILE A 265 -0.36 -11.26 -12.45
C ILE A 265 0.34 -12.62 -12.60
N GLY A 266 1.67 -12.62 -12.75
CA GLY A 266 2.47 -13.85 -12.83
C GLY A 266 2.30 -14.75 -11.60
N VAL A 267 2.36 -14.18 -10.40
CA VAL A 267 2.11 -14.90 -9.13
C VAL A 267 0.70 -15.49 -9.08
N THR A 268 -0.31 -14.75 -9.53
CA THR A 268 -1.71 -15.20 -9.56
C THR A 268 -1.87 -16.40 -10.50
N VAL A 269 -1.20 -16.38 -11.65
CA VAL A 269 -1.20 -17.51 -12.60
C VAL A 269 -0.45 -18.71 -12.03
N LEU A 270 0.68 -18.49 -11.35
CA LEU A 270 1.47 -19.55 -10.69
C LEU A 270 0.76 -20.18 -9.47
N GLY A 271 -0.21 -19.48 -8.88
CA GLY A 271 -1.01 -19.97 -7.76
C GLY A 271 -2.17 -20.90 -8.14
N ASN A 272 -2.48 -21.03 -9.43
CA ASN A 272 -3.50 -21.96 -9.97
C ASN A 272 -2.88 -23.30 -10.39
#